data_AF-A0A356IWD6-F1
#
_entry.id   AF-A0A356IWD6-F1
#
_cell.length_a   1.000
_cell.length_b   1.000
_cell.length_c   1.000
_cell.angle_alpha   90.00
_cell.angle_beta   90.00
_cell.angle_gamma   90.00
#
_symmetry.space_group_name_H-M   'P 1'
#
loop_
_entity.id
_entity.type
_entity.pdbx_description
1 polymer ?
#
loop_
_entity_poly.entity_id
_entity_poly.type
_entity_poly.pdbx_seq_one_letter_code
_entity_poly.pdbx_strand_id
1 'polypeptide(L)'
;MDQLISAYLIKLRREHPFFATLSLYMRYEFDDRIRQFTTDGRTARLNPRYLSNLKASERVGTLLHLTLHCALNHPRRCGSRIAEIWNIAADIVVNQ
;
A
#
# COMPACT_ATOMS: atom_id res chain seq x y z
N MET A 1 13.10 -9.20 -2.73
CA MET A 1 11.88 -8.38 -2.49
C MET A 1 10.72 -8.80 -3.39
N ASP A 2 10.96 -9.21 -4.64
CA ASP A 2 9.90 -9.69 -5.55
C ASP A 2 9.14 -10.93 -5.05
N GLN A 3 9.81 -11.83 -4.33
CA GLN A 3 9.17 -12.95 -3.65
C GLN A 3 8.15 -12.51 -2.58
N LEU A 4 8.37 -11.36 -1.92
CA LEU A 4 7.43 -10.83 -0.92
C LEU A 4 6.13 -10.38 -1.57
N ILE A 5 6.23 -9.64 -2.68
CA ILE A 5 5.04 -9.22 -3.45
C ILE A 5 4.32 -10.45 -4.01
N SER A 6 5.06 -11.43 -4.54
CA SER A 6 4.48 -12.67 -5.05
C SER A 6 3.73 -13.44 -3.96
N ALA A 7 4.32 -13.59 -2.78
CA ALA A 7 3.68 -14.25 -1.63
C ALA A 7 2.41 -13.50 -1.17
N TYR A 8 2.46 -12.16 -1.14
CA TYR A 8 1.30 -11.32 -0.86
C TYR A 8 0.17 -11.54 -1.88
N LEU A 9 0.47 -11.49 -3.18
CA LEU A 9 -0.53 -11.69 -4.24
C LEU A 9 -1.15 -13.10 -4.20
N ILE A 10 -0.34 -14.13 -3.94
CA ILE A 10 -0.84 -15.51 -3.77
C ILE A 10 -1.78 -15.61 -2.56
N LYS A 11 -1.39 -15.01 -1.43
CA LYS A 11 -2.21 -15.00 -0.21
C LYS A 11 -3.54 -14.28 -0.45
N LEU A 12 -3.52 -13.08 -1.02
CA LEU A 12 -4.75 -12.35 -1.36
C LEU A 12 -5.62 -13.12 -2.34
N ARG A 13 -5.04 -13.77 -3.35
CA ARG A 13 -5.84 -14.54 -4.32
C ARG A 13 -6.61 -15.67 -3.65
N ARG A 14 -6.03 -16.29 -2.62
CA ARG A 14 -6.66 -17.37 -1.85
C ARG A 14 -7.72 -16.87 -0.88
N GLU A 15 -7.44 -15.77 -0.18
CA GLU A 15 -8.26 -15.32 0.96
C GLU A 15 -9.24 -14.20 0.61
N HIS A 16 -8.83 -13.31 -0.32
CA HIS A 16 -9.58 -12.12 -0.71
C HIS A 16 -9.43 -11.82 -2.22
N PRO A 17 -10.02 -12.65 -3.10
CA PRO A 17 -9.79 -12.60 -4.55
C PRO A 17 -10.13 -11.25 -5.19
N PHE A 18 -11.12 -10.53 -4.65
CA PHE A 18 -11.44 -9.18 -5.11
C PHE A 18 -10.25 -8.21 -4.98
N PHE A 19 -9.60 -8.18 -3.81
CA PHE A 19 -8.45 -7.31 -3.60
C PHE A 19 -7.21 -7.78 -4.35
N ALA A 20 -7.02 -9.10 -4.52
CA ALA A 20 -5.97 -9.62 -5.39
C ALA A 20 -6.08 -9.07 -6.81
N THR A 21 -7.28 -9.05 -7.39
CA THR A 21 -7.50 -8.50 -8.73
C THR A 21 -7.09 -7.03 -8.81
N LEU A 22 -7.42 -6.22 -7.80
CA LEU A 22 -7.01 -4.81 -7.76
C LEU A 22 -5.49 -4.67 -7.65
N SER A 23 -4.85 -5.46 -6.79
CA SER A 23 -3.40 -5.45 -6.59
C SER A 23 -2.60 -5.82 -7.85
N LEU A 24 -3.17 -6.62 -8.76
CA LEU A 24 -2.52 -6.98 -10.03
C LEU A 24 -2.35 -5.80 -10.99
N TYR A 25 -3.13 -4.73 -10.85
CA TYR A 25 -3.01 -3.52 -11.66
C TYR A 25 -1.96 -2.53 -11.12
N MET A 26 -1.40 -2.80 -9.95
CA MET A 26 -0.44 -1.92 -9.31
C MET A 26 0.98 -2.22 -9.75
N ARG A 27 1.80 -1.17 -9.79
CA ARG A 27 3.26 -1.32 -9.87
C ARG A 27 3.84 -1.26 -8.47
N TYR A 28 4.75 -2.18 -8.15
CA TYR A 28 5.49 -2.19 -6.88
C TYR A 28 6.94 -1.78 -7.14
N GLU A 29 7.43 -0.82 -6.38
CA GLU A 29 8.81 -0.36 -6.42
C GLU A 29 9.39 -0.34 -5.01
N PHE A 30 10.64 -0.75 -4.87
CA PHE A 30 11.36 -0.64 -3.60
C PHE A 30 12.30 0.56 -3.66
N ASP A 31 12.16 1.43 -2.67
CA ASP A 31 12.93 2.67 -2.57
C ASP A 31 13.32 2.88 -1.10
N ASP A 32 14.62 2.84 -0.80
CA ASP A 32 15.13 3.02 0.56
C ASP A 32 15.29 4.49 0.97
N ARG A 33 15.05 5.44 0.05
CA ARG A 33 15.10 6.89 0.28
C ARG A 33 13.82 7.43 0.93
N ILE A 34 12.69 6.75 0.74
CA ILE A 34 11.42 7.11 1.38
C ILE A 34 11.34 6.53 2.79
N ARG A 35 10.58 7.13 3.70
CA ARG A 35 10.58 6.71 5.11
C ARG A 35 9.89 5.35 5.36
N GLN A 36 8.71 5.13 4.76
CA GLN A 36 7.89 3.93 4.99
C GLN A 36 7.33 3.39 3.68
N PHE A 37 6.34 4.08 3.11
CA PHE A 37 5.73 3.78 1.82
C PHE A 37 5.06 5.04 1.25
N THR A 38 4.78 5.05 -0.04
CA THR A 38 3.98 6.08 -0.70
C THR A 38 3.32 5.54 -1.96
N THR A 39 2.31 6.23 -2.47
CA THR A 39 1.71 5.92 -3.77
C THR A 39 1.24 7.17 -4.50
N ASP A 40 1.35 7.14 -5.82
CA ASP A 40 0.78 8.15 -6.74
C ASP A 40 -0.60 7.76 -7.30
N GLY A 41 -1.20 6.71 -6.74
CA GLY A 41 -2.46 6.11 -7.22
C GLY A 41 -2.26 4.97 -8.22
N ARG A 42 -1.02 4.69 -8.66
CA ARG A 42 -0.69 3.57 -9.56
C ARG A 42 0.53 2.78 -9.11
N THR A 43 1.54 3.46 -8.58
CA THR A 43 2.81 2.87 -8.15
C THR A 43 2.93 2.92 -6.64
N ALA A 44 2.94 1.75 -5.99
CA ALA A 44 3.28 1.61 -4.59
C ALA A 44 4.80 1.56 -4.42
N ARG A 45 5.37 2.59 -3.81
CA ARG A 45 6.78 2.66 -3.43
C ARG A 45 6.93 2.26 -1.97
N LEU A 46 7.86 1.37 -1.69
CA LEU A 46 7.99 0.69 -0.40
C LEU A 46 9.43 0.78 0.09
N ASN A 47 9.64 1.22 1.33
CA ASN A 47 10.96 1.12 1.96
C ASN A 47 11.20 -0.34 2.40
N PRO A 48 12.23 -1.01 1.85
CA PRO A 48 12.53 -2.40 2.21
C PRO A 48 12.91 -2.58 3.69
N ARG A 49 13.59 -1.60 4.30
CA ARG A 49 13.97 -1.60 5.73
C ARG A 49 12.75 -1.45 6.64
N TYR A 50 11.79 -0.62 6.24
CA TYR A 50 10.52 -0.52 6.96
C TYR A 50 9.76 -1.84 6.91
N LEU A 51 9.59 -2.41 5.71
CA LEU A 51 8.89 -3.69 5.53
C LEU A 51 9.54 -4.85 6.29
N SER A 52 10.88 -4.91 6.35
CA SER A 52 11.57 -5.98 7.07
C SER A 52 11.25 -5.98 8.57
N ASN A 53 10.97 -4.80 9.15
CA ASN A 53 10.66 -4.66 10.57
C ASN A 53 9.21 -5.01 10.92
N LEU A 54 8.33 -5.14 9.92
CA LEU A 54 6.93 -5.53 10.12
C LEU A 54 6.79 -7.05 10.26
N LYS A 55 5.82 -7.49 11.07
CA LYS A 55 5.33 -8.88 11.08
C LYS A 55 4.66 -9.21 9.75
N ALA A 56 4.53 -10.51 9.45
CA ALA A 56 3.94 -10.96 8.19
C ALA A 56 2.51 -10.42 7.97
N SER A 57 1.67 -10.39 9.01
CA SER A 57 0.32 -9.83 8.94
C SER A 57 0.31 -8.33 8.65
N GLU A 58 1.21 -7.57 9.31
CA GLU A 58 1.36 -6.12 9.13
C GLU A 58 1.84 -5.77 7.72
N ARG A 59 2.73 -6.60 7.13
CA ARG A 59 3.15 -6.43 5.72
C ARG A 59 1.98 -6.60 4.77
N VAL A 60 1.16 -7.63 4.96
CA VAL A 60 -0.04 -7.88 4.14
C VAL A 60 -1.03 -6.73 4.29
N GLY A 61 -1.27 -6.27 5.53
CA GLY A 61 -2.12 -5.11 5.81
C GLY A 61 -1.62 -3.84 5.13
N THR A 62 -0.32 -3.55 5.21
CA THR A 62 0.32 -2.39 4.54
C THR A 62 0.14 -2.44 3.03
N LEU A 63 0.37 -3.59 2.40
CA LEU A 63 0.22 -3.74 0.95
C LEU A 63 -1.25 -3.66 0.51
N LEU A 64 -2.17 -4.21 1.29
CA LEU A 64 -3.60 -4.09 1.05
C LEU A 64 -4.07 -2.63 1.21
N HIS A 65 -3.58 -1.93 2.22
CA HIS A 65 -3.83 -0.51 2.43
C HIS A 65 -3.37 0.32 1.23
N LEU A 66 -2.16 0.10 0.71
CA LEU A 66 -1.68 0.73 -0.52
C LEU A 66 -2.53 0.37 -1.76
N THR A 67 -3.05 -0.85 -1.81
CA THR A 67 -4.00 -1.27 -2.86
C THR A 67 -5.26 -0.45 -2.83
N LEU A 68 -5.82 -0.22 -1.64
CA LEU A 68 -7.01 0.61 -1.47
C LEU A 68 -6.73 2.08 -1.80
N HIS A 69 -5.57 2.61 -1.41
CA HIS A 69 -5.15 3.97 -1.80
C HIS A 69 -5.16 4.16 -3.32
N CYS A 70 -4.65 3.18 -4.06
CA CYS A 70 -4.64 3.22 -5.52
C CYS A 70 -6.04 3.05 -6.11
N ALA A 71 -6.74 1.99 -5.71
CA ALA A 71 -8.07 1.66 -6.25
C ALA A 71 -9.12 2.75 -5.97
N LEU A 72 -9.05 3.39 -4.80
CA LEU A 72 -9.95 4.48 -4.42
C LEU A 72 -9.45 5.86 -4.87
N ASN A 73 -8.33 5.91 -5.59
CA ASN A 73 -7.70 7.12 -6.10
C ASN A 73 -7.50 8.19 -4.99
N HIS A 74 -7.17 7.73 -3.78
CA HIS A 74 -7.11 8.57 -2.57
C HIS A 74 -6.17 9.77 -2.71
N PRO A 75 -4.94 9.64 -3.26
CA PRO A 75 -4.03 10.78 -3.40
C PRO A 75 -4.62 11.92 -4.23
N ARG A 76 -5.48 11.61 -5.21
CA ARG A 76 -6.12 12.63 -6.07
C ARG A 76 -7.36 13.26 -5.44
N ARG A 77 -7.93 12.65 -4.40
CA ARG A 77 -9.12 13.16 -3.69
C ARG A 77 -8.78 14.24 -2.65
N CYS A 78 -7.50 14.57 -2.46
CA CYS A 78 -7.03 15.58 -1.52
C CYS A 78 -7.58 16.99 -1.82
N GLY A 79 -7.75 17.36 -3.09
CA GLY A 79 -8.21 18.70 -3.48
C GLY A 79 -7.24 19.79 -3.03
N SER A 80 -7.75 20.87 -2.43
CA SER A 80 -6.97 22.01 -1.91
C SER A 80 -6.43 21.82 -0.49
N ARG A 81 -6.59 20.64 0.11
CA ARG A 81 -6.13 20.34 1.47
C ARG A 81 -4.61 20.12 1.52
N ILE A 82 -4.04 20.24 2.71
CA ILE A 82 -2.63 19.91 2.96
C ILE A 82 -2.45 18.39 2.86
N ALA A 83 -1.66 17.94 1.88
CA ALA A 83 -1.54 16.53 1.53
C ALA A 83 -1.09 15.63 2.69
N GLU A 84 -0.14 16.11 3.51
CA GLU A 84 0.36 15.35 4.67
C GLU A 84 -0.75 15.14 5.71
N ILE A 85 -1.49 16.20 6.07
CA ILE A 85 -2.59 16.12 7.04
C ILE A 85 -3.73 15.26 6.49
N TRP A 86 -4.04 15.38 5.19
CA TRP A 86 -5.05 14.57 4.52
C TRP A 86 -4.73 13.07 4.60
N ASN A 87 -3.48 12.70 4.32
CA ASN A 87 -3.03 11.31 4.40
C ASN A 87 -3.10 10.79 5.83
N ILE A 88 -2.56 11.54 6.81
CA ILE A 88 -2.59 11.14 8.22
C ILE A 88 -4.04 10.96 8.70
N ALA A 89 -4.92 11.91 8.41
CA ALA A 89 -6.32 11.86 8.84
C ALA A 89 -7.05 10.65 8.24
N ALA A 90 -6.85 10.35 6.96
CA ALA A 90 -7.46 9.19 6.32
C ALA A 90 -6.88 7.88 6.84
N ASP A 91 -5.56 7.81 7.03
CA ASP A 91 -4.88 6.61 7.52
C ASP A 91 -5.27 6.31 8.96
N ILE A 92 -5.52 7.32 9.81
CA ILE A 92 -6.07 7.12 11.16
C ILE A 92 -7.42 6.41 11.09
N VAL A 93 -8.31 6.81 10.19
CA VAL A 93 -9.65 6.17 10.06
C VAL A 93 -9.55 4.75 9.50
N VAL A 94 -8.64 4.51 8.56
CA VAL A 94 -8.44 3.19 7.94
C VAL A 94 -7.79 2.19 8.90
N ASN A 95 -6.94 2.65 9.82
CA ASN A 95 -6.17 1.81 10.73
C ASN A 95 -6.76 1.70 12.15
N GLN A 96 -8.03 2.08 12.38
CA GLN A 96 -8.71 1.86 13.66
C GLN A 96 -9.04 0.40 13.94
#